data_AF-U5W7H8-F1
#
_entry.id   AF-U5W7H8-F1
#
_cell.length_a   1.000
_cell.length_b   1.000
_cell.length_c   1.000
_cell.angle_alpha   90.00
_cell.angle_beta   90.00
_cell.angle_gamma   90.00
#
_symmetry.space_group_name_H-M   'P 1'
#
loop_
_entity.id
_entity.type
_entity.pdbx_description
1 polymer ?
#
loop_
_entity_poly.entity_id
_entity_poly.type
_entity_poly.pdbx_seq_one_letter_code
_entity_poly.pdbx_strand_id
1 'polypeptide(L)'
;MFHPAATGRYPGKAPLPARPVPVLADPWPGVPVRGRNAAGRADACWLPIAPKLTPHGLRHTYKTIMVELGTPATLMDDQMGHEDGSVQARYAHITSGMTERLLGGLTELWLAALTARR
;
A
#
# COMPACT_ATOMS: atom_id res chain seq x y z
N MET A 1 -3.79 -9.09 5.55
CA MET A 1 -2.61 -8.47 6.20
C MET A 1 -1.46 -8.54 5.20
N PHE A 2 -0.71 -7.47 4.94
CA PHE A 2 0.31 -7.42 3.86
C PHE A 2 1.54 -8.33 4.05
N HIS A 3 1.43 -9.33 4.92
CA HIS A 3 2.46 -10.33 5.06
C HIS A 3 2.34 -11.37 3.95
N PRO A 4 3.46 -11.82 3.37
CA PRO A 4 4.81 -11.35 3.65
C PRO A 4 5.30 -10.27 2.65
N ALA A 5 4.50 -9.94 1.63
CA ALA A 5 4.93 -9.13 0.49
C ALA A 5 5.33 -7.69 0.84
N ALA A 6 4.59 -6.98 1.71
CA ALA A 6 4.95 -5.61 2.08
C ALA A 6 5.92 -5.54 3.27
N THR A 7 5.93 -6.56 4.13
CA THR A 7 6.78 -6.58 5.32
C THR A 7 8.13 -7.27 5.08
N GLY A 8 8.29 -7.94 3.94
CA GLY A 8 9.44 -8.77 3.63
C GLY A 8 9.60 -9.98 4.55
N ARG A 9 8.61 -10.29 5.40
CA ARG A 9 8.75 -11.30 6.47
C ARG A 9 7.55 -12.24 6.54
N TYR A 10 7.85 -13.53 6.70
CA TYR A 10 6.86 -14.48 7.18
C TYR A 10 6.53 -14.18 8.65
N PRO A 11 5.24 -14.24 9.03
CA PRO A 11 4.87 -14.10 10.43
C PRO A 11 5.52 -15.22 11.26
N GLY A 12 5.85 -14.92 12.50
CA GLY A 12 6.32 -15.93 13.45
C GLY A 12 5.21 -16.94 13.71
N LYS A 13 5.55 -18.23 13.72
CA LYS A 13 4.66 -19.33 14.11
C LYS A 13 5.50 -20.33 14.87
N ALA A 14 5.20 -20.51 16.17
CA ALA A 14 5.96 -21.38 17.06
C ALA A 14 6.23 -22.76 16.40
N PRO A 15 7.47 -23.26 16.46
CA PRO A 15 8.63 -22.74 17.20
C PRO A 15 9.45 -21.67 16.44
N LEU A 16 9.03 -21.27 15.24
CA LEU A 16 9.82 -20.41 14.36
C LEU A 16 9.53 -18.91 14.60
N PRO A 17 10.57 -18.09 14.85
CA PRO A 17 10.41 -16.63 14.92
C PRO A 17 10.09 -16.04 13.54
N ALA A 18 9.62 -14.80 13.52
CA ALA A 18 9.40 -14.05 12.28
C ALA A 18 10.71 -13.90 11.50
N ARG A 19 10.72 -14.26 10.22
CA ARG A 19 11.92 -14.35 9.39
C ARG A 19 11.72 -13.70 8.03
N PRO A 20 12.80 -13.21 7.37
CA PRO A 20 12.72 -12.71 6.00
C PRO A 20 12.16 -13.75 5.04
N VAL A 21 11.57 -13.30 3.93
CA VAL A 21 11.18 -14.17 2.82
C VAL A 21 12.41 -14.40 1.95
N PRO A 22 12.99 -15.62 1.94
CA PRO A 22 14.05 -15.96 0.99
C PRO A 22 13.45 -16.06 -0.42
N VAL A 23 14.10 -15.47 -1.41
CA VAL A 23 13.66 -15.47 -2.81
C VAL A 23 14.81 -15.86 -3.74
N LEU A 24 14.46 -16.44 -4.89
CA LEU A 24 15.33 -16.38 -6.08
C LEU A 24 15.14 -15.00 -6.70
N ALA A 25 16.21 -14.27 -6.98
CA ALA A 25 16.15 -12.89 -7.45
C ALA A 25 15.54 -12.76 -8.86
N ASP A 26 15.68 -13.80 -9.70
CA ASP A 26 15.14 -13.87 -11.05
C ASP A 26 13.93 -14.82 -11.13
N PRO A 27 12.80 -14.40 -11.74
CA PRO A 27 12.52 -13.05 -12.26
C PRO A 27 12.28 -12.01 -11.16
N TRP A 28 12.64 -10.76 -11.42
CA TRP A 28 12.29 -9.61 -10.57
C TRP A 28 10.76 -9.49 -10.40
N PRO A 29 10.22 -9.24 -9.18
CA PRO A 29 10.89 -8.88 -7.91
C PRO A 29 11.27 -10.06 -7.00
N GLY A 30 11.42 -11.25 -7.58
CA GLY A 30 11.89 -12.46 -6.94
C GLY A 30 10.77 -13.44 -6.61
N VAL A 31 11.11 -14.74 -6.65
CA VAL A 31 10.18 -15.85 -6.40
C VAL A 31 10.47 -16.48 -5.03
N PRO A 32 9.49 -16.52 -4.10
CA PRO A 32 9.69 -17.10 -2.78
C PRO A 32 10.14 -18.56 -2.78
N VAL A 33 11.27 -18.83 -2.13
CA VAL A 33 11.81 -20.18 -1.93
C VAL A 33 11.11 -20.85 -0.75
N ARG A 34 10.57 -22.06 -0.98
CA ARG A 34 9.84 -22.84 0.03
C ARG A 34 10.52 -24.16 0.35
N GLY A 35 10.22 -24.75 1.51
CA GLY A 35 10.70 -26.08 1.92
C GLY A 35 11.94 -26.06 2.80
N ARG A 36 12.56 -27.24 3.00
CA ARG A 36 13.77 -27.40 3.82
C ARG A 36 14.90 -26.54 3.25
N ASN A 37 15.67 -25.93 4.15
CA ASN A 37 16.81 -25.08 3.83
C ASN A 37 16.49 -23.98 2.78
N ALA A 38 15.31 -23.36 2.86
CA ALA A 38 14.92 -22.32 1.91
C ALA A 38 15.88 -21.12 1.91
N ALA A 39 16.37 -20.70 3.08
CA ALA A 39 17.33 -19.60 3.19
C ALA A 39 18.67 -19.92 2.53
N GLY A 40 19.19 -21.15 2.68
CA GLY A 40 20.45 -21.55 2.04
C GLY A 40 20.35 -21.81 0.53
N ARG A 41 19.14 -21.80 -0.04
CA ARG A 41 18.89 -21.95 -1.49
C ARG A 41 18.46 -20.65 -2.16
N ALA A 42 18.32 -19.57 -1.40
CA ALA A 42 17.98 -18.27 -1.92
C ALA A 42 19.25 -17.45 -2.15
N ASP A 43 19.22 -16.60 -3.16
CA ASP A 43 20.26 -15.63 -3.49
C ASP A 43 19.90 -14.22 -2.97
N ALA A 44 18.64 -13.99 -2.58
CA ALA A 44 18.17 -12.74 -1.97
C ALA A 44 17.08 -12.99 -0.91
N CYS A 45 16.69 -11.92 -0.21
CA CYS A 45 15.46 -11.89 0.57
C CYS A 45 14.73 -10.56 0.42
N TRP A 46 13.41 -10.57 0.59
CA TRP A 46 12.66 -9.32 0.63
C TRP A 46 12.95 -8.55 1.92
N LEU A 47 13.18 -7.25 1.77
CA LEU A 47 13.29 -6.30 2.87
C LEU A 47 11.95 -5.54 3.04
N PRO A 48 11.61 -5.12 4.27
CA PRO A 48 10.45 -4.26 4.47
C PRO A 48 10.63 -2.93 3.74
N ILE A 49 9.58 -2.45 3.08
CA ILE A 49 9.58 -1.13 2.40
C ILE A 49 9.78 -0.01 3.42
N ALA A 50 9.05 -0.08 4.55
CA ALA A 50 9.24 0.77 5.72
C ALA A 50 8.77 0.03 6.98
N PRO A 51 9.36 0.30 8.15
CA PRO A 51 8.90 -0.30 9.40
C PRO A 51 7.48 0.19 9.75
N LYS A 52 6.71 -0.65 10.44
CA LYS A 52 5.39 -0.32 11.04
C LYS A 52 4.27 0.07 10.05
N LEU A 53 4.41 -0.21 8.76
CA LEU A 53 3.31 -0.05 7.80
C LEU A 53 2.15 -1.00 8.14
N THR A 54 0.93 -0.47 8.20
CA THR A 54 -0.30 -1.24 8.42
C THR A 54 -1.37 -0.82 7.41
N PRO A 55 -2.30 -1.72 7.03
CA PRO A 55 -3.43 -1.34 6.17
C PRO A 55 -4.22 -0.15 6.70
N HIS A 56 -4.47 -0.11 8.01
CA HIS A 56 -5.20 0.98 8.64
C HIS A 56 -4.42 2.30 8.61
N GLY A 57 -3.10 2.25 8.87
CA GLY A 57 -2.24 3.42 8.76
C GLY A 57 -2.20 3.97 7.34
N LEU A 58 -2.05 3.10 6.33
CA LEU A 58 -2.08 3.50 4.92
C LEU A 58 -3.43 4.11 4.51
N ARG A 59 -4.54 3.59 5.04
CA ARG A 59 -5.87 4.16 4.82
C ARG A 59 -5.99 5.58 5.40
N HIS A 60 -5.46 5.83 6.60
CA HIS A 60 -5.40 7.19 7.16
C HIS A 60 -4.53 8.12 6.33
N THR A 61 -3.35 7.64 5.91
CA THR A 61 -2.47 8.40 5.01
C THR A 61 -3.20 8.76 3.71
N TYR A 62 -3.96 7.84 3.12
CA TYR A 62 -4.74 8.11 1.92
C TYR A 62 -5.79 9.20 2.14
N LYS A 63 -6.51 9.18 3.29
CA LYS A 63 -7.44 10.26 3.65
C LYS A 63 -6.73 11.61 3.77
N THR A 64 -5.58 11.66 4.43
CA THR A 64 -4.79 12.90 4.56
C THR A 64 -4.32 13.41 3.20
N ILE A 65 -3.81 12.53 2.33
CA ILE A 65 -3.40 12.90 0.97
C ILE A 65 -4.57 13.47 0.18
N MET A 66 -5.76 12.87 0.25
CA MET A 66 -6.95 13.41 -0.42
C MET A 66 -7.30 14.82 0.09
N VAL A 67 -7.12 15.10 1.39
CA VAL A 67 -7.28 16.45 1.96
C VAL A 67 -6.25 17.42 1.38
N GLU A 68 -4.97 17.04 1.34
CA GLU A 68 -3.89 17.88 0.79
C GLU A 68 -4.09 18.18 -0.70
N LEU A 69 -4.60 17.21 -1.47
CA LEU A 69 -4.94 17.36 -2.88
C LEU A 69 -6.24 18.16 -3.12
N GLY A 70 -6.93 18.61 -2.06
CA GLY A 70 -8.19 19.35 -2.18
C GLY A 70 -9.33 18.51 -2.78
N THR A 71 -9.31 17.20 -2.56
CA THR A 71 -10.34 16.27 -3.06
C THR A 71 -11.70 16.64 -2.45
N PRO A 72 -12.80 16.70 -3.22
CA PRO A 72 -14.12 16.97 -2.64
C PRO A 72 -14.54 15.89 -1.63
N ALA A 73 -15.21 16.29 -0.55
CA ALA A 73 -15.60 15.38 0.53
C ALA A 73 -16.42 14.17 0.04
N THR A 74 -17.35 14.37 -0.90
CA THR A 74 -18.15 13.29 -1.51
C THR A 74 -17.29 12.21 -2.16
N LEU A 75 -16.23 12.61 -2.88
CA LEU A 75 -15.30 11.65 -3.49
C LEU A 75 -14.40 11.02 -2.43
N MET A 76 -13.98 11.77 -1.40
CA MET A 76 -13.22 11.16 -0.32
C MET A 76 -14.01 10.08 0.41
N ASP A 77 -15.29 10.32 0.68
CA ASP A 77 -16.14 9.39 1.41
C ASP A 77 -16.46 8.16 0.57
N ASP A 78 -16.73 8.31 -0.73
CA ASP A 78 -16.82 7.19 -1.67
C ASP A 78 -15.54 6.33 -1.70
N GLN A 79 -14.37 6.96 -1.84
CA GLN A 79 -13.08 6.25 -1.82
C GLN A 79 -12.79 5.57 -0.49
N MET A 80 -13.32 6.12 0.61
CA MET A 80 -13.22 5.53 1.92
C MET A 80 -14.33 4.49 2.17
N GLY A 81 -15.37 4.39 1.34
CA GLY A 81 -16.55 3.57 1.63
C GLY A 81 -17.31 4.06 2.87
N HIS A 82 -17.31 5.37 3.10
CA HIS A 82 -18.17 6.01 4.09
C HIS A 82 -19.50 6.36 3.44
N GLU A 83 -20.59 6.14 4.18
CA GLU A 83 -21.92 6.60 3.78
C GLU A 83 -22.16 8.00 4.36
N ASP A 84 -22.61 8.93 3.51
CA ASP A 84 -23.06 10.26 3.94
C ASP A 84 -24.59 10.31 3.95
N GLY A 85 -25.17 10.35 5.15
CA GLY A 85 -26.62 10.49 5.36
C GLY A 85 -27.13 11.93 5.26
N SER A 86 -26.27 12.90 4.97
CA SER A 86 -26.65 14.31 4.88
C SER A 86 -27.55 14.62 3.67
N VAL A 87 -28.26 15.73 3.72
CA VAL A 87 -29.05 16.22 2.57
C VAL A 87 -28.12 16.62 1.42
N GLN A 88 -26.93 17.13 1.74
CA GLN A 88 -25.90 17.55 0.80
C GLN A 88 -25.43 16.40 -0.09
N ALA A 89 -25.40 15.16 0.44
CA ALA A 89 -25.08 13.95 -0.32
C ALA A 89 -25.99 13.74 -1.55
N ARG A 90 -27.22 14.27 -1.52
CA ARG A 90 -28.17 14.15 -2.65
C ARG A 90 -27.82 15.05 -3.84
N TYR A 91 -27.00 16.08 -3.63
CA TYR A 91 -26.68 17.09 -4.64
C TYR A 91 -25.22 17.05 -5.08
N ALA A 92 -24.33 16.49 -4.27
CA ALA A 92 -22.93 16.36 -4.58
C ALA A 92 -22.67 15.03 -5.30
N HIS A 93 -22.65 15.08 -6.64
CA HIS A 93 -22.30 13.91 -7.45
C HIS A 93 -20.81 13.89 -7.77
N ILE A 94 -20.23 12.69 -7.73
CA ILE A 94 -18.88 12.45 -8.22
C ILE A 94 -18.88 12.60 -9.74
N THR A 95 -17.96 13.41 -10.25
CA THR A 95 -17.77 13.62 -11.70
C THR A 95 -16.46 13.00 -12.15
N SER A 96 -16.36 12.65 -13.43
CA SER A 96 -15.10 12.13 -14.00
C SER A 96 -13.92 13.08 -13.75
N GLY A 97 -14.14 14.38 -13.92
CA GLY A 97 -13.10 15.39 -13.69
C GLY A 97 -12.61 15.47 -12.24
N MET A 98 -13.45 15.14 -11.24
CA MET A 98 -12.98 15.01 -9.85
C MET A 98 -12.06 13.80 -9.68
N THR A 99 -12.45 12.65 -10.24
CA THR A 99 -11.65 11.43 -10.21
C THR A 99 -10.33 11.59 -10.96
N GLU A 100 -10.35 12.20 -12.15
CA GLU A 100 -9.16 12.49 -12.95
C GLU A 100 -8.16 13.38 -12.19
N ARG A 101 -8.63 14.43 -11.50
CA ARG A 101 -7.77 15.28 -10.67
C ARG A 101 -7.15 14.52 -9.50
N LEU A 102 -7.93 13.68 -8.80
CA LEU A 102 -7.42 12.84 -7.72
C LEU A 102 -6.33 11.88 -8.24
N LEU A 103 -6.61 11.17 -9.33
CA LEU A 103 -5.65 10.23 -9.93
C LEU A 103 -4.39 10.94 -10.42
N GLY A 104 -4.52 12.13 -11.01
CA GLY A 104 -3.40 12.99 -11.40
C GLY A 104 -2.52 13.35 -10.21
N GLY A 105 -3.10 13.88 -9.13
CA GLY A 105 -2.35 14.25 -7.93
C GLY A 105 -1.67 13.06 -7.25
N LEU A 106 -2.35 11.90 -7.16
CA LEU A 106 -1.74 10.67 -6.65
C LEU A 106 -0.56 10.20 -7.52
N THR A 107 -0.69 10.34 -8.84
CA THR A 107 0.38 9.99 -9.79
C THR A 107 1.59 10.90 -9.62
N GLU A 108 1.37 12.20 -9.44
CA GLU A 108 2.45 13.16 -9.18
C GLU A 108 3.18 12.85 -7.87
N LEU A 109 2.44 12.58 -6.79
CA LEU A 109 3.03 12.18 -5.50
C LEU A 109 3.86 10.90 -5.62
N TRP A 110 3.37 9.92 -6.39
CA TRP A 110 4.11 8.69 -6.66
C TRP A 110 5.42 8.96 -7.41
N LEU A 111 5.38 9.75 -8.48
CA LEU A 111 6.58 10.10 -9.26
C LEU A 111 7.59 10.90 -8.42
N ALA A 112 7.11 11.80 -7.56
CA ALA A 112 7.95 12.54 -6.63
C ALA A 112 8.63 11.61 -5.62
N ALA A 113 7.89 10.65 -5.04
CA ALA A 113 8.45 9.65 -4.12
C ALA A 113 9.49 8.75 -4.80
N LEU A 114 9.24 8.33 -6.05
CA LEU A 114 10.23 7.58 -6.83
C LEU A 114 11.51 8.39 -7.07
N THR A 115 11.38 9.69 -7.34
CA THR A 115 12.52 10.59 -7.55
C THR A 115 13.32 10.78 -6.26
N ALA A 116 12.64 10.91 -5.12
CA ALA A 116 13.25 11.09 -3.80
C ALA A 116 13.93 9.82 -3.25
N ARG A 117 13.69 8.65 -3.87
CA ARG A 117 14.28 7.36 -3.46
C ARG A 117 15.77 7.22 -3.86
N ARG A 118 16.37 8.21 -4.52
CA ARG A 118 17.81 8.24 -4.84
C ARG A 118 18.68 8.30 -3.58
#